data_AF-A0A1H3FHN4-F1
#
_entry.id   AF-A0A1H3FHN4-F1
#
_cell.length_a   1.000
_cell.length_b   1.000
_cell.length_c   1.000
_cell.angle_alpha   90.00
_cell.angle_beta   90.00
_cell.angle_gamma   90.00
#
_symmetry.space_group_name_H-M   'P 1'
#
loop_
_entity.id
_entity.type
_entity.pdbx_description
1 polymer ?
#
loop_
_entity_poly.entity_id
_entity_poly.type
_entity_poly.pdbx_seq_one_letter_code
_entity_poly.pdbx_strand_id
1 'polypeptide(L)' 'MSTAYERRVRRLREHVLSHTKPKEEVINKPKLSIDDMTKEEIINKLEGKGIEYNPRDKKEVLFNLLVGD' A
#
# COMPACT_ATOMS: atom_id res chain seq x y z
N MET A 1 34.50 -17.92 -29.30
CA MET A 1 33.64 -17.10 -30.17
C MET A 1 32.20 -17.46 -29.87
N SER A 2 31.33 -16.47 -29.62
CA SER A 2 29.91 -16.76 -29.40
C SER A 2 29.22 -17.06 -30.74
N THR A 3 28.50 -18.18 -30.80
CA THR A 3 27.78 -18.63 -31.99
C THR A 3 26.62 -17.69 -32.35
N ALA A 4 26.18 -17.70 -33.61
CA ALA A 4 25.02 -16.90 -34.05
C ALA A 4 23.75 -17.24 -33.24
N TYR A 5 23.65 -18.49 -32.78
CA TYR A 5 22.58 -18.99 -31.93
C TYR A 5 22.58 -18.31 -30.55
N GLU A 6 23.73 -18.29 -29.86
CA GLU A 6 23.86 -17.65 -28.54
C GLU A 6 23.50 -16.16 -28.58
N ARG A 7 23.87 -15.44 -29.65
CA ARG A 7 23.50 -14.02 -29.83
C ARG A 7 22.00 -13.82 -30.00
N ARG A 8 21.29 -14.80 -30.60
CA ARG A 8 19.83 -14.77 -30.75
C ARG A 8 19.15 -15.03 -29.42
N VAL A 9 19.60 -16.05 -28.68
CA VAL A 9 19.06 -16.40 -27.36
C VAL A 9 19.23 -15.24 -26.37
N ARG A 10 20.39 -14.58 -26.37
CA ARG A 10 20.65 -13.42 -25.51
C ARG A 10 19.68 -12.27 -25.77
N ARG A 11 19.49 -11.89 -27.05
CA ARG A 11 18.56 -10.82 -27.44
C ARG A 11 17.12 -11.14 -27.05
N LEU A 12 16.70 -12.40 -27.24
CA LEU A 12 15.36 -12.83 -26.86
C LEU A 12 15.17 -12.75 -25.34
N ARG A 13 16.17 -13.18 -24.56
CA ARG A 13 16.13 -13.11 -23.10
C ARG A 13 16.05 -11.67 -22.61
N GLU A 14 16.87 -10.77 -23.15
CA GLU A 14 16.85 -9.34 -22.83
C GLU A 14 15.49 -8.70 -23.17
N HIS A 15 14.87 -9.09 -24.30
CA HIS A 15 13.56 -8.60 -24.72
C HIS A 15 12.40 -9.10 -23.83
N VAL A 16 12.43 -10.37 -23.43
CA VAL A 16 11.44 -10.92 -22.50
C VAL A 16 11.58 -10.24 -21.13
N LEU A 17 12.81 -10.10 -20.62
CA LEU A 17 13.07 -9.48 -19.33
C LEU A 17 12.61 -8.02 -19.27
N SER A 18 12.70 -7.29 -20.38
CA SER A 18 12.25 -5.89 -20.45
C SER A 18 10.73 -5.73 -20.48
N HIS A 19 10.01 -6.74 -20.98
CA HIS A 19 8.54 -6.74 -21.02
C HIS A 19 7.91 -7.34 -19.77
N THR A 20 8.64 -8.16 -19.01
CA THR A 20 8.22 -8.67 -17.71
C THR A 20 8.64 -7.74 -16.58
N LYS A 21 8.56 -6.42 -16.75
CA LYS A 21 8.49 -5.56 -15.56
C LYS A 21 7.27 -6.03 -14.78
N PRO A 22 7.41 -6.45 -13.51
CA PRO A 22 6.24 -6.72 -12.71
C PRO A 22 5.42 -5.43 -12.76
N LYS A 23 4.18 -5.52 -13.26
CA LYS A 23 3.20 -4.48 -12.97
C LYS A 23 3.28 -4.34 -11.47
N GLU A 24 3.80 -3.21 -10.98
CA GLU A 24 3.73 -2.87 -9.58
C GLU A 24 2.28 -3.12 -9.22
N GLU A 25 2.06 -4.18 -8.44
CA GLU A 25 0.77 -4.44 -7.87
C GLU A 25 0.42 -3.12 -7.21
N VAL A 26 -0.60 -2.45 -7.73
CA VAL A 26 -1.23 -1.36 -7.03
C VAL A 26 -1.71 -2.04 -5.77
N ILE A 27 -0.87 -1.98 -4.73
CA ILE A 27 -1.18 -2.42 -3.39
C ILE A 27 -2.40 -1.58 -3.09
N ASN A 28 -3.57 -2.19 -3.27
CA ASN A 28 -4.83 -1.72 -2.76
C ASN A 28 -4.58 -1.68 -1.26
N LYS A 29 -4.02 -0.58 -0.78
CA LYS A 29 -3.99 -0.29 0.64
C LYS A 29 -5.45 -0.42 1.03
N PRO A 30 -5.81 -1.37 1.91
CA PRO A 30 -7.20 -1.49 2.32
C PRO A 30 -7.58 -0.10 2.80
N LYS A 31 -8.52 0.54 2.09
CA LYS A 31 -9.12 1.77 2.58
C LYS A 31 -9.76 1.33 3.89
N LEU A 32 -9.13 1.67 5.01
CA LEU A 32 -9.75 1.50 6.31
C LEU A 32 -11.11 2.20 6.18
N SER A 33 -12.20 1.44 6.28
CA SER A 33 -13.51 2.03 6.36
C SER A 33 -13.75 2.38 7.81
N ILE A 34 -14.41 3.51 8.05
CA ILE A 34 -14.88 3.86 9.39
C ILE A 34 -15.85 2.79 9.93
N ASP A 35 -16.58 2.11 9.04
CA ASP A 35 -17.53 1.05 9.42
C ASP A 35 -16.83 -0.21 9.94
N ASP A 36 -15.60 -0.48 9.50
CA ASP A 36 -14.82 -1.66 9.88
C ASP A 36 -14.13 -1.51 11.24
N MET A 37 -14.15 -0.31 11.82
CA MET A 37 -13.50 0.00 13.08
C MET A 37 -14.48 0.50 14.12
N THR A 38 -14.29 0.13 15.38
CA THR A 38 -15.05 0.70 16.50
C THR A 38 -14.42 2.01 16.99
N LYS A 39 -15.20 2.81 17.74
CA LYS A 39 -14.69 4.06 18.33
C LYS A 39 -13.48 3.81 19.25
N GLU A 40 -13.54 2.73 20.03
CA GLU A 40 -12.45 2.31 20.93
C GLU A 40 -11.18 1.94 20.17
N GLU A 41 -11.31 1.20 19.07
CA GLU A 41 -10.15 0.86 18.22
C GLU A 41 -9.52 2.10 17.57
N ILE A 42 -10.32 3.08 17.18
CA ILE A 42 -9.80 4.36 16.64
C ILE A 42 -9.01 5.08 17.73
N ILE A 43 -9.56 5.17 18.95
CA ILE A 43 -8.90 5.77 20.10
C ILE A 43 -7.58 5.08 20.41
N ASN A 44 -7.56 3.75 20.52
CA ASN A 44 -6.34 2.98 20.77
C ASN A 44 -5.27 3.23 19.70
N LYS A 45 -5.66 3.37 18.43
CA LYS A 45 -4.72 3.73 17.36
C LYS A 45 -4.24 5.17 17.44
N LEU A 46 -5.08 6.12 17.84
CA LEU A 46 -4.69 7.52 18.05
C LEU A 46 -3.70 7.64 19.21
N GLU A 47 -3.96 6.94 20.33
CA GLU A 47 -3.05 6.85 21.48
C GLU A 47 -1.71 6.23 21.10
N GLY A 48 -1.74 5.09 20.41
CA GLY A 48 -0.51 4.42 19.95
C GLY A 48 0.32 5.25 18.98
N LYS A 49 -0.30 6.19 18.26
CA LYS A 49 0.40 7.16 17.38
C LYS A 49 0.80 8.45 18.09
N GLY A 50 0.33 8.69 19.32
CA GLY A 50 0.53 9.95 20.03
C GLY A 50 -0.20 11.15 19.40
N ILE A 51 -1.31 10.90 18.70
CA ILE A 51 -2.15 11.96 18.12
C ILE A 51 -3.09 12.48 19.22
N GLU A 52 -3.09 13.79 19.46
CA GLU A 52 -4.02 14.41 20.39
C GLU A 52 -5.45 14.31 19.84
N TYR A 53 -6.38 13.83 20.66
CA TYR A 53 -7.76 13.63 20.28
C TYR A 53 -8.70 13.97 21.44
N ASN A 54 -9.92 14.40 21.14
CA ASN A 54 -10.94 14.59 22.16
C ASN A 54 -11.81 13.32 22.27
N PRO A 55 -11.80 12.60 23.41
CA PRO A 55 -12.55 11.35 23.57
C PRO A 55 -14.07 11.53 23.42
N ARG A 56 -14.58 12.75 23.61
CA ARG A 56 -16.01 13.07 23.47
C ARG A 56 -16.45 13.29 22.02
N ASP A 57 -15.50 13.36 21.08
CA ASP A 57 -15.82 13.58 19.68
C ASP A 57 -16.56 12.39 19.06
N LYS A 58 -17.21 12.67 17.93
CA LYS A 58 -17.86 11.65 17.12
C LYS A 58 -16.81 10.69 16.55
N LYS A 59 -17.23 9.45 16.31
CA LYS A 59 -16.41 8.41 15.67
C LYS A 59 -15.79 8.91 14.36
N GLU A 60 -16.56 9.65 13.56
CA GLU A 60 -16.12 10.25 12.28
C GLU A 60 -14.94 11.20 12.46
N VAL A 61 -14.99 12.09 13.45
CA VAL A 61 -13.92 13.07 13.70
C VAL A 61 -12.64 12.36 14.15
N LEU A 62 -12.77 11.37 15.04
CA LEU A 62 -11.64 10.55 15.49
C LEU A 62 -11.04 9.74 14.34
N PHE A 63 -11.88 9.22 13.44
CA PHE A 63 -11.44 8.48 12.27
C PHE A 63 -10.70 9.38 11.28
N ASN A 64 -11.22 10.58 11.02
CA ASN A 64 -10.57 11.57 10.16
C ASN A 64 -9.21 11.98 10.72
N LEU A 65 -9.10 12.18 12.03
CA LEU A 65 -7.81 12.42 12.71
C LEU A 65 -6.82 11.26 12.51
N LEU A 66 -7.31 10.01 12.48
CA LEU A 66 -6.47 8.82 12.32
C LEU A 66 -5.94 8.66 10.88
N VAL A 67 -6.76 9.02 9.89
CA VAL A 67 -6.46 8.92 8.44
C VAL A 67 -5.70 10.15 7.93
N GLY A 68 -5.94 11.33 8.51
CA GLY A 68 -5.30 12.59 8.14
C GLY A 68 -5.93 13.27 6.91
N ASP A 69 -7.24 13.11 6.72
CA ASP A 69 -8.03 13.83 5.69
C ASP A 69 -8.50 15.21 6.20
#